data_AF-A0A3M1RVE7-F1
#
_entry.id   AF-A0A3M1RVE7-F1
#
_cell.length_a   1.000
_cell.length_b   1.000
_cell.length_c   1.000
_cell.angle_alpha   90.00
_cell.angle_beta   90.00
_cell.angle_gamma   90.00
#
_symmetry.space_group_name_H-M   'P 1'
#
loop_
_entity.id
_entity.type
_entity.pdbx_description
1 polymer ?
#
loop_
_entity_poly.entity_id
_entity_poly.type
_entity_poly.pdbx_seq_one_letter_code
_entity_poly.pdbx_strand_id
1 'polypeptide(L)' 'MFGLGMPELVVILLIAFMVFGVKKLPEIGEGLGKGIKNFKQSVKEIKEGTIDEVKDVSKEVKGA' A
#
# COMPACT_ATOMS: atom_id res chain seq x y z
N MET A 1 -21.44 -20.81 -13.90
CA MET A 1 -20.52 -21.31 -14.95
C MET A 1 -19.48 -20.23 -15.19
N PHE A 2 -18.19 -20.53 -15.09
CA PHE A 2 -17.06 -19.58 -15.00
C PHE A 2 -16.92 -18.84 -13.66
N GLY A 3 -16.60 -19.61 -12.61
CA GLY A 3 -15.75 -19.07 -11.55
C GLY A 3 -14.32 -19.15 -12.06
N LEU A 4 -13.61 -18.02 -12.14
CA LEU A 4 -12.17 -18.02 -12.39
C LEU A 4 -11.51 -18.75 -11.21
N GLY A 5 -11.21 -20.03 -11.42
CA GLY A 5 -10.50 -20.83 -10.45
C GLY A 5 -9.04 -20.44 -10.40
N MET A 6 -8.36 -20.97 -9.38
CA MET A 6 -6.91 -20.86 -9.28
C MET A 6 -6.18 -21.33 -10.56
N PRO A 7 -6.60 -22.41 -11.25
CA PRO A 7 -5.96 -22.86 -12.49
C PRO A 7 -6.03 -21.83 -13.62
N GLU A 8 -7.19 -21.22 -13.85
CA GLU A 8 -7.39 -20.24 -14.91
C GLU A 8 -6.55 -18.98 -14.67
N LEU A 9 -6.46 -18.52 -13.41
CA LEU A 9 -5.60 -17.40 -13.04
C LEU A 9 -4.12 -17.70 -13.30
N VAL A 10 -3.66 -18.92 -13.06
CA VAL A 10 -2.26 -19.32 -13.34
C VAL A 10 -1.97 -19.32 -14.84
N VAL A 11 -2.91 -19.77 -15.68
CA VAL A 11 -2.76 -19.71 -17.15
C VAL A 11 -2.66 -18.26 -17.62
N ILE A 12 -3.53 -17.37 -17.13
CA ILE A 12 -3.48 -15.94 -17.45
C ILE A 12 -2.15 -15.32 -16.99
N LEU A 13 -1.70 -15.68 -15.78
CA LEU A 13 -0.42 -15.23 -15.23
C LEU A 13 0.76 -15.66 -16.11
N LEU A 14 0.78 -16.91 -16.60
CA LEU A 14 1.83 -17.39 -17.50
C LEU A 14 1.86 -16.63 -18.83
N ILE A 15 0.70 -16.34 -19.41
CA ILE A 15 0.62 -15.53 -20.64
C ILE A 15 1.11 -14.10 -20.35
N ALA A 16 0.69 -13.49 -19.25
CA ALA A 16 1.17 -12.18 -18.83
C ALA A 16 2.69 -12.18 -18.63
N PHE A 17 3.27 -13.23 -18.07
CA PHE A 17 4.72 -13.38 -17.90
C PHE A 17 5.45 -13.53 -19.24
N MET A 18 4.81 -14.13 -20.25
CA MET A 18 5.40 -14.21 -21.59
C MET A 18 5.44 -12.85 -22.28
N VAL A 19 4.41 -12.03 -22.09
CA VAL A 19 4.32 -10.69 -22.67
C VAL A 19 5.23 -9.69 -21.94
N PHE A 20 5.14 -9.64 -20.61
CA PHE A 20 5.88 -8.67 -19.81
C PHE A 20 7.30 -9.13 -19.43
N GLY A 21 7.55 -10.44 -19.45
CA GLY A 21 8.77 -11.06 -18.97
C GLY A 21 8.80 -11.21 -17.45
N VAL A 22 9.28 -12.35 -16.96
CA VAL A 22 9.41 -12.64 -15.50
C VAL A 22 10.28 -11.64 -14.75
N LYS A 23 11.21 -10.99 -15.45
CA LYS A 23 12.12 -9.97 -14.89
C LYS A 23 11.44 -8.63 -14.59
N LYS A 24 10.30 -8.34 -15.22
CA LYS A 24 9.59 -7.06 -15.00
C LYS A 24 8.66 -7.05 -13.80
N LEU A 25 8.25 -8.22 -13.30
CA LEU A 25 7.48 -8.32 -12.06
C LEU A 25 8.20 -7.75 -10.83
N PRO A 26 9.47 -8.11 -10.53
CA PRO A 26 10.18 -7.53 -9.41
C PRO A 26 10.42 -6.02 -9.60
N GLU A 27 10.72 -5.58 -10.82
CA GLU A 27 10.92 -4.16 -11.16
C GLU A 27 9.66 -3.32 -10.85
N ILE A 28 8.49 -3.79 -11.28
CA ILE A 28 7.20 -3.15 -10.99
C ILE A 28 6.85 -3.27 -9.50
N GLY A 29 7.09 -4.44 -8.89
CA GLY A 29 6.83 -4.70 -7.48
C GLY A 29 7.65 -3.82 -6.55
N GLU A 30 8.93 -3.56 -6.85
CA GLU A 30 9.77 -2.64 -6.09
C GLU A 30 9.27 -1.20 -6.18
N GLY A 31 8.84 -0.75 -7.37
CA GLY A 31 8.26 0.58 -7.58
C GLY A 31 6.96 0.77 -6.80
N LEU A 32 6.02 -0.17 -6.94
CA LEU A 32 4.75 -0.18 -6.21
C LEU A 32 4.97 -0.31 -4.70
N GLY A 33 5.89 -1.17 -4.27
CA GLY A 33 6.22 -1.39 -2.87
C GLY A 33 6.78 -0.14 -2.20
N LYS A 34 7.69 0.57 -2.87
CA LYS A 34 8.20 1.88 -2.40
C LYS A 34 7.07 2.91 -2.32
N GLY A 35 6.21 2.97 -3.34
CA GLY A 35 5.05 3.86 -3.37
C GLY A 35 4.09 3.61 -2.21
N ILE A 36 3.70 2.35 -1.98
CA ILE A 36 2.82 1.95 -0.87
C ILE A 36 3.47 2.23 0.48
N LYS A 37 4.78 1.95 0.64
CA LYS A 37 5.51 2.22 1.88
C LYS A 37 5.51 3.72 2.21
N ASN A 38 5.84 4.56 1.24
CA ASN A 38 5.85 6.01 1.41
C ASN A 38 4.45 6.55 1.69
N PHE A 39 3.43 6.08 0.94
CA PHE A 39 2.04 6.46 1.17
C PHE A 39 1.58 6.09 2.58
N LYS A 40 1.87 4.86 3.04
CA LYS A 40 1.54 4.41 4.40
C LYS A 40 2.24 5.25 5.46
N GLN A 41 3.51 5.62 5.24
CA GLN A 41 4.27 6.46 6.15
C GLN A 41 3.66 7.87 6.24
N SER A 42 3.38 8.52 5.11
CA SER A 42 2.77 9.85 5.09
C SER A 42 1.38 9.85 5.76
N VAL A 43 0.55 8.82 5.52
CA VAL A 43 -0.74 8.67 6.21
C VAL A 43 -0.56 8.51 7.73
N LYS A 44 0.49 7.80 8.17
CA LYS A 44 0.81 7.63 9.59
C LYS A 44 1.26 8.95 10.22
N GLU A 45 2.14 9.70 9.56
CA GLU A 45 2.62 11.01 10.00
C GLU A 45 1.47 12.02 10.12
N ILE A 46 0.55 12.06 9.15
CA ILE A 46 -0.65 12.92 9.22
C ILE A 46 -1.52 12.54 10.42
N LYS A 47 -1.70 11.23 10.66
CA LYS A 47 -2.52 10.74 11.77
C LYS A 47 -1.87 11.04 13.14
N GLU A 48 -0.56 10.87 13.26
CA GLU A 48 0.19 11.13 14.50
C GLU A 48 0.33 12.65 14.76
N GLY A 49 0.67 13.46 13.75
CA GLY A 49 0.74 14.92 13.88
C GLY A 49 -0.59 15.55 14.31
N THR A 50 -1.71 15.05 13.79
CA THR A 50 -3.05 15.49 14.25
C THR A 50 -3.34 15.07 15.70
N ILE A 51 -2.83 13.92 16.15
CA ILE A 51 -3.04 13.43 17.52
C ILE A 51 -2.15 14.17 18.52
N ASP A 52 -0.94 14.56 18.13
CA ASP A 52 -0.02 15.31 18.98
C ASP A 52 -0.49 16.77 19.15
N GLU A 53 -0.95 17.45 18.09
CA GLU A 53 -1.54 18.80 18.21
C GLU A 53 -2.81 18.81 19.09
N VAL A 54 -3.70 17.82 18.94
CA VAL A 54 -4.94 17.74 19.74
C VAL A 54 -4.66 17.37 21.21
N LYS A 55 -3.58 16.62 21.49
CA LYS A 55 -3.17 16.28 22.85
C LYS A 55 -2.59 17.47 23.61
N ASP A 56 -1.84 18.33 22.96
CA ASP A 56 -1.30 19.55 23.59
C ASP A 56 -2.41 20.57 23.88
N VAL A 57 -3.34 20.80 22.93
CA VAL A 57 -4.51 21.68 23.15
C VAL A 57 -5.41 21.15 24.28
N SER A 58 -5.62 19.83 24.36
CA SER A 58 -6.44 19.23 25.41
C SER A 58 -5.81 19.30 26.81
N LYS A 59 -4.47 19.34 26.92
CA LYS A 59 -3.77 19.56 28.19
C LYS A 59 -3.85 21.01 28.63
N GLU A 60 -3.77 21.96 27.71
CA GLU A 60 -3.86 23.39 28.02
C GLU A 60 -5.27 23.79 28.50
N VAL A 61 -6.32 23.26 27.87
CA VAL A 61 -7.72 23.51 28.27
C VAL A 61 -8.10 22.83 29.60
N LYS A 62 -7.42 21.74 29.99
CA LYS A 62 -7.67 21.07 31.29
C LYS A 62 -6.83 21.63 32.44
N GLY A 63 -5.84 22.48 32.13
CA GLY A 63 -4.98 23.14 33.11
C GLY A 63 -5.45 24.55 33.52
N ALA A 64 -6.43 25.10 32.81
CA ALA A 64 -7.11 26.37 33.13
C ALA A 64 -8.47 26.09 33.78
#